data_AF-A0A950HCM5-F1
#
_entry.id   AF-A0A950HCM5-F1
#
_cell.length_a   1.000
_cell.length_b   1.000
_cell.length_c   1.000
_cell.angle_alpha   90.00
_cell.angle_beta   90.00
_cell.angle_gamma   90.00
#
_symmetry.space_group_name_H-M   'P 1'
#
loop_
_entity.id
_entity.type
_entity.pdbx_description
1 polymer ?
#
loop_
_entity_poly.entity_id
_entity_poly.type
_entity_poly.pdbx_seq_one_letter_code
_entity_poly.pdbx_strand_id
1 'polypeptide(L)'
;MNFKKLTRRWNERTRLMLTLQLAVILPVAVLIGLSVHHLKHIQRDRAVAAAIQRDFSQVLAISEKQINQKAFELIDDVRKKFPKPGTACSGNLDKLLVAHPYAAHVFIFDPHSGWVFRSQPERLKEGDFQEEGENFFKMARAWIPSSYDEVVQELTKKEKRTGLPY
;
A
#
# COMPACT_ATOMS: atom_id res chain seq x y z
N MET A 1 26.27 6.07 75.91
CA MET A 1 25.49 6.09 74.66
C MET A 1 25.56 4.70 74.05
N ASN A 2 24.45 3.93 73.98
CA ASN A 2 24.47 2.61 73.33
C ASN A 2 23.09 2.27 72.76
N PHE A 3 23.02 2.12 71.43
CA PHE A 3 21.81 1.90 70.66
C PHE A 3 21.26 0.48 70.88
N LYS A 4 20.02 0.36 71.37
CA LYS A 4 19.28 -0.90 71.37
C LYS A 4 19.00 -1.34 69.94
N LYS A 5 19.50 -2.51 69.52
CA LYS A 5 19.10 -3.19 68.28
C LYS A 5 17.63 -3.61 68.38
N LEU A 6 16.75 -2.93 67.67
CA LEU A 6 15.37 -3.36 67.43
C LEU A 6 15.37 -4.51 66.42
N THR A 7 15.46 -5.75 66.91
CA THR A 7 15.18 -6.93 66.08
C THR A 7 13.68 -7.01 65.83
N ARG A 8 13.24 -6.45 64.71
CA ARG A 8 11.87 -6.57 64.19
C ARG A 8 11.59 -8.05 63.92
N ARG A 9 10.90 -8.72 64.85
CA ARG A 9 10.48 -10.12 64.74
C ARG A 9 9.34 -10.19 63.72
N TRP A 10 9.66 -10.46 62.45
CA TRP A 10 8.66 -10.74 61.43
C TRP A 10 7.94 -12.03 61.81
N ASN A 11 6.61 -12.05 61.69
CA ASN A 11 5.81 -13.24 61.94
C ASN A 11 6.26 -14.32 60.94
N GLU A 12 6.72 -15.49 61.41
CA GLU A 12 7.35 -16.48 60.52
C GLU A 12 6.43 -16.91 59.38
N ARG A 13 5.11 -16.87 59.62
CA ARG A 13 4.07 -17.13 58.62
C ARG A 13 4.07 -16.10 57.48
N THR A 14 4.22 -14.80 57.77
CA THR A 14 4.32 -13.79 56.71
C THR A 14 5.65 -13.89 55.98
N ARG A 15 6.75 -14.22 56.66
CA ARG A 15 8.04 -14.46 56.00
C ARG A 15 7.98 -15.63 55.03
N LEU A 16 7.39 -16.75 55.44
CA LEU A 16 7.21 -17.95 54.60
C LEU A 16 6.27 -17.69 53.42
N MET A 17 5.16 -16.97 53.65
CA MET A 17 4.22 -16.65 52.59
C MET A 17 4.84 -15.69 51.54
N LEU A 18 5.61 -14.69 51.99
CA LEU A 18 6.36 -13.80 51.10
C LEU A 18 7.44 -14.54 50.32
N THR A 19 8.21 -15.45 50.94
CA THR A 19 9.23 -16.21 50.20
C THR A 19 8.59 -17.15 49.18
N LEU A 20 7.43 -17.72 49.49
CA LEU A 20 6.70 -18.58 48.55
C LEU A 20 6.17 -17.79 47.34
N GLN A 21 5.56 -16.63 47.58
CA GLN A 21 5.10 -15.75 46.50
C GLN A 21 6.25 -15.21 45.66
N LEU A 22 7.35 -14.80 46.30
CA LEU A 22 8.54 -14.31 45.62
C LEU A 22 9.19 -15.42 44.77
N ALA A 23 9.25 -16.66 45.27
CA ALA A 23 9.83 -17.79 44.55
C ALA A 23 9.05 -18.15 43.26
N VAL A 24 7.75 -17.85 43.21
CA VAL A 24 6.91 -18.08 42.01
C VAL A 24 6.96 -16.88 41.05
N ILE A 25 6.95 -15.65 41.58
CA ILE A 25 6.88 -14.43 40.76
C ILE A 25 8.26 -14.05 40.20
N LEU A 26 9.33 -14.26 40.96
CA LEU A 26 10.69 -13.87 40.57
C LEU A 26 11.16 -14.56 39.28
N PRO A 27 11.00 -15.89 39.08
CA PRO A 27 11.39 -16.54 37.83
C PRO A 27 10.65 -15.97 36.62
N VAL A 28 9.35 -15.68 36.75
CA VAL A 28 8.53 -15.10 35.68
C VAL A 28 9.02 -13.70 35.34
N ALA A 29 9.28 -12.86 36.35
CA ALA A 29 9.81 -11.51 36.14
C ALA A 29 11.20 -11.52 35.48
N VAL A 30 12.06 -12.47 35.84
CA VAL A 30 13.37 -12.66 35.21
C VAL A 30 13.21 -13.07 33.75
N LEU A 31 12.31 -14.00 33.43
CA LEU A 31 12.05 -14.42 32.04
C LEU A 31 11.53 -13.26 31.18
N ILE A 32 10.60 -12.47 31.71
CA ILE A 32 10.09 -11.27 31.02
C ILE A 32 11.23 -10.26 30.81
N GLY A 33 12.03 -9.99 31.84
CA GLY A 33 13.16 -9.08 31.77
C GLY A 33 14.24 -9.50 30.75
N LEU A 34 14.60 -10.79 30.75
CA LEU A 34 15.53 -11.36 29.77
C LEU A 34 14.97 -11.30 28.36
N SER A 35 13.68 -11.57 28.18
CA SER A 35 13.01 -11.48 26.88
C SER A 35 13.04 -10.06 26.32
N VAL A 36 12.71 -9.06 27.14
CA VAL A 36 12.76 -7.64 26.75
C VAL A 36 14.20 -7.22 26.46
N HIS A 37 15.17 -7.63 27.28
CA HIS A 37 16.58 -7.35 27.05
C HIS A 37 17.07 -7.95 25.72
N HIS A 38 16.69 -9.19 25.45
CA HIS A 38 17.06 -9.90 24.23
C HIS A 38 16.43 -9.27 22.98
N LEU A 39 15.16 -8.85 23.05
CA LEU A 39 14.50 -8.12 21.96
C LEU A 39 15.18 -6.77 21.71
N LYS A 40 15.52 -6.04 22.77
CA LYS A 40 16.23 -4.75 22.66
C LYS A 40 17.64 -4.91 22.08
N HIS A 41 18.31 -6.02 22.37
CA HIS A 41 19.62 -6.34 21.80
C HIS A 41 19.52 -6.72 20.31
N ILE A 42 18.54 -7.55 19.93
CA ILE A 42 18.27 -7.90 18.52
C ILE A 42 17.93 -6.65 17.70
N GLN A 43 17.07 -5.77 18.21
CA GLN A 43 16.71 -4.53 17.51
C GLN A 43 17.86 -3.53 17.41
N ARG A 44 18.80 -3.54 18.36
CA ARG A 44 19.99 -2.67 18.33
C ARG A 44 21.11 -3.19 17.43
N ASP A 45 21.08 -4.46 17.08
CA ASP A 45 22.09 -5.01 16.19
C ASP A 45 21.87 -4.48 14.78
N ARG A 46 22.80 -3.60 14.36
CA ARG A 46 22.77 -2.94 13.06
C ARG A 46 22.82 -3.95 11.91
N ALA A 47 23.43 -5.12 12.13
CA ALA A 47 23.44 -6.19 11.14
C ALA A 47 22.05 -6.80 10.94
N VAL A 48 21.29 -7.01 12.01
CA VAL A 48 19.92 -7.52 11.96
C VAL A 48 18.99 -6.49 11.33
N ALA A 49 19.08 -5.22 11.75
CA ALA A 49 18.30 -4.15 11.14
C ALA A 49 18.59 -3.99 9.64
N ALA A 50 19.86 -4.08 9.23
CA ALA A 50 20.25 -4.02 7.82
C ALA A 50 19.75 -5.23 7.03
N ALA A 51 19.77 -6.43 7.61
CA ALA A 51 19.23 -7.64 6.97
C ALA A 51 17.71 -7.53 6.77
N ILE A 52 16.98 -7.14 7.81
CA ILE A 52 15.52 -6.92 7.75
C ILE A 52 15.19 -5.85 6.70
N GLN A 53 15.89 -4.72 6.70
CA GLN A 53 15.66 -3.64 5.75
C GLN A 53 15.96 -4.08 4.31
N ARG A 54 17.05 -4.81 4.09
CA ARG A 54 17.39 -5.37 2.78
C ARG A 54 16.32 -6.35 2.30
N ASP A 55 15.88 -7.25 3.16
CA ASP A 55 14.89 -8.26 2.81
C ASP A 55 13.52 -7.61 2.51
N PHE A 56 13.12 -6.59 3.29
CA PHE A 56 11.93 -5.78 2.95
C PHE A 56 12.10 -5.06 1.61
N SER A 57 13.24 -4.41 1.35
CA SER A 57 13.48 -3.75 0.06
C SER A 57 13.45 -4.74 -1.10
N GLN A 58 13.98 -5.95 -0.91
CA GLN A 58 13.95 -7.00 -1.92
C GLN A 58 12.51 -7.51 -2.16
N VAL A 59 11.75 -7.77 -1.11
CA VAL A 59 10.34 -8.18 -1.22
C VAL A 59 9.50 -7.09 -1.88
N LEU A 60 9.73 -5.82 -1.55
CA LEU A 60 9.06 -4.68 -2.18
C LEU A 60 9.40 -4.60 -3.67
N ALA A 61 10.67 -4.73 -4.05
CA ALA A 61 11.08 -4.69 -5.45
C ALA A 61 10.49 -5.86 -6.27
N ILE A 62 10.44 -7.07 -5.70
CA ILE A 62 9.80 -8.23 -6.33
C ILE A 62 8.29 -8.01 -6.46
N SER A 63 7.65 -7.54 -5.39
CA SER A 63 6.21 -7.29 -5.37
C SER A 63 5.82 -6.19 -6.35
N GLU A 64 6.61 -5.11 -6.44
CA GLU A 64 6.43 -4.05 -7.43
C GLU A 64 6.48 -4.61 -8.85
N LYS A 65 7.49 -5.45 -9.16
CA LYS A 65 7.59 -6.08 -10.48
C LYS A 65 6.36 -6.95 -10.80
N GLN A 66 5.92 -7.75 -9.84
CA GLN A 66 4.76 -8.63 -10.01
C GLN A 66 3.45 -7.84 -10.16
N ILE A 67 3.24 -6.81 -9.33
CA ILE A 67 2.08 -5.92 -9.41
C ILE A 67 2.08 -5.21 -10.75
N ASN A 68 3.22 -4.68 -11.20
CA ASN A 68 3.32 -3.98 -12.46
C ASN A 68 3.02 -4.92 -13.64
N GLN A 69 3.58 -6.12 -13.64
CA GLN A 69 3.28 -7.14 -14.66
C GLN A 69 1.78 -7.47 -14.68
N LYS A 70 1.18 -7.75 -13.52
CA LYS A 70 -0.25 -8.06 -13.41
C LYS A 70 -1.11 -6.88 -13.85
N ALA A 71 -0.72 -5.64 -13.52
CA ALA A 71 -1.40 -4.45 -13.98
C ALA A 71 -1.36 -4.32 -15.51
N PHE A 72 -0.22 -4.60 -16.14
CA PHE A 72 -0.12 -4.63 -17.61
C PHE A 72 -1.04 -5.69 -18.23
N GLU A 73 -1.08 -6.90 -17.67
CA GLU A 73 -1.97 -7.96 -18.14
C GLU A 73 -3.46 -7.57 -18.05
N LEU A 74 -3.86 -6.93 -16.95
CA LEU A 74 -5.23 -6.43 -16.75
C LEU A 74 -5.57 -5.27 -17.71
N ILE A 75 -4.62 -4.36 -17.93
CA ILE A 75 -4.81 -3.23 -18.87
C ILE A 75 -4.95 -3.73 -20.31
N ASP A 76 -4.24 -4.80 -20.70
CA ASP A 76 -4.32 -5.35 -22.05
C ASP A 76 -5.72 -5.90 -22.38
N ASP A 77 -6.41 -6.49 -21.39
CA ASP A 77 -7.81 -6.92 -21.53
C ASP A 77 -8.76 -5.73 -21.76
N VAL A 78 -8.64 -4.68 -20.95
CA VAL A 78 -9.43 -3.45 -21.10
C VAL A 78 -9.13 -2.77 -22.45
N ARG A 79 -7.86 -2.73 -22.86
CA ARG A 79 -7.41 -2.12 -24.11
C ARG A 79 -8.06 -2.76 -25.33
N LYS A 80 -8.08 -4.10 -25.41
CA LYS A 80 -8.68 -4.82 -26.55
C LYS A 80 -10.16 -4.53 -26.75
N LYS A 81 -10.86 -4.17 -25.67
CA LYS A 81 -12.29 -3.86 -25.65
C LYS A 81 -12.57 -2.36 -25.69
N PHE A 82 -11.52 -1.54 -25.74
CA PHE A 82 -11.66 -0.09 -25.76
C PHE A 82 -12.29 0.35 -27.10
N PRO A 83 -13.25 1.29 -27.08
CA PRO A 83 -13.91 1.72 -28.31
C PRO A 83 -12.92 2.38 -29.27
N LYS A 84 -13.14 2.18 -30.56
CA LYS A 84 -12.32 2.82 -31.61
C LYS A 84 -12.48 4.35 -31.55
N PRO A 85 -11.46 5.11 -31.97
CA PRO A 85 -11.56 6.56 -32.12
C PRO A 85 -12.84 6.96 -32.88
N GLY A 86 -13.56 7.97 -32.38
CA GLY A 86 -14.82 8.46 -32.95
C GLY A 86 -16.08 7.63 -32.66
N THR A 87 -15.95 6.41 -32.13
CA THR A 87 -17.10 5.56 -31.73
C THR A 87 -17.33 5.54 -30.21
N ALA A 88 -16.44 6.20 -29.48
CA ALA A 88 -16.49 6.20 -28.05
C ALA A 88 -17.55 7.15 -27.53
N CYS A 89 -18.48 6.60 -26.77
CA CYS A 89 -19.48 7.35 -26.07
C CYS A 89 -19.53 6.90 -24.61
N SER A 90 -20.18 7.76 -23.84
CA SER A 90 -20.39 7.63 -22.41
C SER A 90 -20.93 6.24 -22.02
N GLY A 91 -21.96 5.73 -22.71
CA GLY A 91 -22.55 4.42 -22.46
C GLY A 91 -21.67 3.21 -22.81
N ASN A 92 -20.80 3.32 -23.82
CA ASN A 92 -19.86 2.24 -24.15
C ASN A 92 -18.75 2.12 -23.09
N LEU A 93 -18.27 3.26 -22.58
CA LEU A 93 -17.31 3.29 -21.49
C LEU A 93 -17.90 2.81 -20.16
N ASP A 94 -19.17 3.14 -19.88
CA ASP A 94 -19.87 2.62 -18.69
C ASP A 94 -19.97 1.09 -18.74
N LYS A 95 -20.33 0.51 -19.90
CA LYS A 95 -20.33 -0.95 -20.09
C LYS A 95 -18.94 -1.56 -19.93
N LEU A 96 -17.90 -0.88 -20.43
CA LEU A 96 -16.52 -1.33 -20.28
C LEU A 96 -16.12 -1.39 -18.80
N LEU A 97 -16.46 -0.37 -18.00
CA LEU A 97 -16.16 -0.34 -16.57
C LEU A 97 -16.92 -1.41 -15.79
N VAL A 98 -18.19 -1.65 -16.10
CA VAL A 98 -18.98 -2.73 -15.48
C VAL A 98 -18.37 -4.10 -15.78
N ALA A 99 -17.88 -4.32 -17.01
CA ALA A 99 -17.23 -5.58 -17.39
C ALA A 99 -15.84 -5.76 -16.77
N HIS A 100 -15.20 -4.69 -16.29
CA HIS A 100 -13.86 -4.74 -15.70
C HIS A 100 -13.85 -4.00 -14.34
N PRO A 101 -14.34 -4.64 -13.27
CA PRO A 101 -14.46 -4.03 -11.94
C PRO A 101 -13.14 -3.51 -11.37
N TYR A 102 -12.00 -4.05 -11.83
CA TYR A 102 -10.66 -3.64 -11.46
C TYR A 102 -10.21 -2.30 -12.09
N ALA A 103 -10.92 -1.81 -13.11
CA ALA A 103 -10.67 -0.51 -13.70
C ALA A 103 -11.42 0.59 -12.91
N ALA A 104 -10.68 1.57 -12.40
CA ALA A 104 -11.25 2.69 -11.63
C ALA A 104 -11.85 3.77 -12.53
N HIS A 105 -11.08 4.22 -13.52
CA HIS A 105 -11.47 5.29 -14.43
C HIS A 105 -11.07 4.94 -15.86
N VAL A 106 -11.88 5.38 -16.83
CA VAL A 106 -11.56 5.36 -18.25
C VAL A 106 -11.84 6.72 -18.83
N PHE A 107 -10.98 7.18 -19.74
CA PHE A 107 -11.14 8.47 -20.35
C PHE A 107 -10.69 8.48 -21.79
N ILE A 108 -11.27 9.42 -22.55
CA ILE A 108 -10.91 9.72 -23.92
C ILE A 108 -10.83 11.23 -24.04
N PHE A 109 -9.77 11.67 -24.70
CA PHE A 109 -9.58 13.04 -25.10
C PHE A 109 -9.35 13.09 -26.59
N ASP A 110 -10.12 13.95 -27.25
CA ASP A 110 -9.98 14.25 -28.66
C ASP A 110 -10.05 15.79 -28.79
N PRO A 111 -9.11 16.45 -29.49
CA PRO A 111 -9.09 17.90 -29.60
C PRO A 111 -10.35 18.51 -30.23
N HIS A 112 -11.07 17.76 -31.06
CA HIS A 112 -12.27 18.22 -31.78
C HIS A 112 -13.56 17.93 -31.00
N SER A 113 -13.65 16.76 -30.36
CA SER A 113 -14.85 16.29 -29.66
C SER A 113 -14.80 16.43 -28.14
N GLY A 114 -13.63 16.77 -27.58
CA GLY A 114 -13.43 17.07 -26.17
C GLY A 114 -13.20 15.83 -25.30
N TRP A 115 -13.71 15.89 -24.07
CA TRP A 115 -13.46 14.87 -23.05
C TRP A 115 -14.65 13.95 -22.85
N VAL A 116 -14.38 12.64 -22.77
CA VAL A 116 -15.30 11.65 -22.21
C VAL A 116 -14.59 10.96 -21.06
N PHE A 117 -15.00 11.23 -19.82
CA PHE A 117 -14.42 10.64 -18.62
C PHE A 117 -15.50 9.86 -17.87
N ARG A 118 -15.19 8.62 -17.48
CA ARG A 118 -16.07 7.75 -16.71
C ARG A 118 -15.32 7.10 -15.56
N SER A 119 -16.02 6.93 -14.45
CA SER A 119 -15.54 6.25 -13.24
C SER A 119 -16.40 5.02 -12.97
N GLN A 120 -15.84 4.04 -12.26
CA GLN A 120 -16.51 2.80 -11.90
C GLN A 120 -17.86 3.07 -11.22
N PRO A 121 -19.00 2.74 -11.85
CA PRO A 121 -20.33 3.07 -11.33
C PRO A 121 -20.61 2.52 -9.93
N GLU A 122 -20.16 1.31 -9.62
CA GLU A 122 -20.44 0.70 -8.30
C GLU A 122 -19.75 1.42 -7.13
N ARG A 123 -18.61 2.06 -7.42
CA ARG A 123 -17.78 2.77 -6.43
C ARG A 123 -18.12 4.25 -6.35
N LEU A 124 -18.94 4.79 -7.26
CA LEU A 124 -19.40 6.18 -7.17
C LEU A 124 -20.22 6.47 -5.91
N LYS A 125 -20.66 5.47 -5.15
CA LYS A 125 -21.29 5.70 -3.83
C LYS A 125 -20.28 6.03 -2.72
N GLU A 126 -18.99 5.81 -2.97
CA GLU A 126 -17.88 6.04 -2.04
C GLU A 126 -17.39 7.49 -2.25
N GLY A 127 -17.51 8.33 -1.20
CA GLY A 127 -17.21 9.77 -1.33
C GLY A 127 -15.73 10.06 -1.59
N ASP A 128 -14.83 9.28 -0.99
CA ASP A 128 -13.39 9.32 -1.24
C ASP A 128 -13.04 8.95 -2.68
N PHE A 129 -13.71 7.96 -3.25
CA PHE A 129 -13.52 7.57 -4.66
C PHE A 129 -14.03 8.64 -5.64
N GLN A 130 -15.15 9.30 -5.31
CA GLN A 130 -15.62 10.43 -6.10
C GLN A 130 -14.58 11.56 -6.11
N GLU A 131 -14.07 11.94 -4.94
CA GLU A 131 -13.05 12.98 -4.79
C GLU A 131 -11.75 12.62 -5.54
N GLU A 132 -11.30 11.36 -5.44
CA GLU A 132 -10.17 10.85 -6.22
C GLU A 132 -10.39 11.04 -7.72
N GLY A 133 -11.56 10.62 -8.23
CA GLY A 133 -11.90 10.73 -9.65
C GLY A 133 -11.96 12.18 -10.13
N GLU A 134 -12.52 13.09 -9.33
CA GLU A 134 -12.56 14.52 -9.65
C GLU A 134 -11.16 15.13 -9.68
N ASN A 135 -10.33 14.81 -8.70
CA ASN A 135 -8.94 15.27 -8.64
C ASN A 135 -8.11 14.73 -9.82
N PHE A 136 -8.22 13.44 -10.12
CA PHE A 136 -7.59 12.83 -11.29
C PHE A 136 -8.01 13.53 -12.57
N PHE A 137 -9.32 13.73 -12.77
CA PHE A 137 -9.81 14.35 -13.99
C PHE A 137 -9.42 15.82 -14.11
N LYS A 138 -9.37 16.56 -13.00
CA LYS A 138 -8.86 17.93 -12.95
C LYS A 138 -7.41 18.00 -13.40
N MET A 139 -6.55 17.10 -12.91
CA MET A 139 -5.15 17.02 -13.34
C MET A 139 -5.04 16.66 -14.82
N ALA A 140 -5.78 15.65 -15.27
CA ALA A 140 -5.78 15.20 -16.67
C ALA A 140 -6.21 16.33 -17.62
N ARG A 141 -7.28 17.06 -17.30
CA ARG A 141 -7.76 18.21 -18.09
C ARG A 141 -6.72 19.33 -18.21
N ALA A 142 -5.91 19.55 -17.18
CA ALA A 142 -4.87 20.58 -17.21
C ALA A 142 -3.65 20.18 -18.05
N TRP A 143 -3.27 18.90 -18.05
CA TRP A 143 -2.01 18.44 -18.64
C TRP A 143 -2.15 17.79 -20.02
N ILE A 144 -3.21 17.02 -20.28
CA ILE A 144 -3.33 16.24 -21.52
C ILE A 144 -3.47 17.14 -22.77
N PRO A 145 -4.24 18.24 -22.77
CA PRO A 145 -4.39 19.06 -23.98
C PRO A 145 -3.07 19.71 -24.42
N SER A 146 -2.21 20.09 -23.48
CA SER A 146 -0.91 20.72 -23.80
C SER A 146 0.16 19.71 -24.23
N SER A 147 0.02 18.44 -23.82
CA SER A 147 0.94 17.35 -24.18
C SER A 147 0.45 16.48 -25.33
N TYR A 148 -0.76 16.74 -25.85
CA TYR A 148 -1.44 15.87 -26.82
C TYR A 148 -0.58 15.55 -28.05
N ASP A 149 -0.11 16.59 -28.75
CA ASP A 149 0.64 16.40 -29.99
C ASP A 149 1.96 15.64 -29.77
N GLU A 150 2.65 15.94 -28.67
CA GLU A 150 3.89 15.24 -28.28
C GLU A 150 3.62 13.76 -28.00
N VAL A 151 2.59 13.46 -27.21
CA VAL A 151 2.20 12.09 -26.86
C VAL A 151 1.79 11.32 -28.12
N VAL A 152 0.95 11.90 -28.98
CA VAL A 152 0.52 11.25 -30.22
C VAL A 152 1.70 10.97 -31.14
N GLN A 153 2.64 11.92 -31.28
CA GLN A 153 3.84 11.72 -32.07
C GLN A 153 4.71 10.57 -31.54
N GLU A 154 4.94 10.50 -30.22
CA GLU A 154 5.72 9.43 -29.61
C GLU A 154 5.04 8.06 -29.74
N LEU A 155 3.72 7.99 -29.54
CA LEU A 155 2.95 6.77 -29.76
C LEU A 155 3.03 6.31 -31.22
N THR A 156 2.86 7.23 -32.18
CA THR A 156 2.95 6.94 -33.62
C THR A 156 4.35 6.46 -34.01
N LYS A 157 5.41 7.09 -33.49
CA LYS A 157 6.79 6.66 -33.74
C LYS A 157 7.04 5.25 -33.20
N LYS A 158 6.54 4.96 -32.00
CA LYS A 158 6.72 3.65 -31.38
C LYS A 158 5.93 2.57 -32.10
N GLU A 159 4.69 2.83 -32.52
CA GLU A 159 3.91 1.92 -33.38
C GLU A 159 4.67 1.58 -34.68
N LYS A 160 5.23 2.58 -35.37
CA LYS A 160 6.04 2.36 -36.58
C LYS A 160 7.28 1.50 -36.34
N ARG A 161 7.86 1.57 -35.14
CA ARG A 161 9.05 0.80 -34.76
C ARG A 161 8.73 -0.64 -34.35
N THR A 162 7.63 -0.85 -33.65
CA THR A 162 7.27 -2.18 -33.10
C THR A 162 6.28 -2.95 -33.98
N GLY A 163 5.61 -2.29 -34.92
CA GLY A 163 4.55 -2.87 -35.76
C GLY A 163 3.28 -3.23 -34.98
N LEU A 164 3.20 -2.84 -33.69
CA LEU A 164 2.07 -3.09 -32.82
C LEU A 164 1.29 -1.78 -32.67
N PRO A 165 0.01 -1.73 -33.10
CA PRO A 165 -0.84 -0.57 -32.85
C PRO A 165 -1.04 -0.38 -31.34
N TYR A 166 -1.13 0.89 -30.94
CA TYR A 166 -1.48 1.28 -29.58
C TYR A 166 -2.97 1.13 -29.29
#